data_AF-A0A834DJV9-F1
#
_entry.id   AF-A0A834DJV9-F1
#
_cell.length_a   1.000
_cell.length_b   1.000
_cell.length_c   1.000
_cell.angle_alpha   90.00
_cell.angle_beta   90.00
_cell.angle_gamma   90.00
#
_symmetry.space_group_name_H-M   'P 1'
#
loop_
_entity.id
_entity.type
_entity.pdbx_description
1 polymer ?
#
loop_
_entity_poly.entity_id
_entity_poly.type
_entity_poly.pdbx_seq_one_letter_code
_entity_poly.pdbx_strand_id
1 'polypeptide(L)'
;MNSLKDVVNAFVPSGKIMQIVDQKLPGLLGNFPGPYEEEMKGIADVTGIPLGEIISFNIFYEFFTICTSIIAEDKKGHLIHGRNMDFGIFLGWNINNNTWVVTEALKPLTVNLDFRRNNKTVFKASSFAGYVGTEICTPV
;
A
#
# COMPACT_ATOMS: atom_id res chain seq x y z
N MET A 1 8.98 -0.96 -5.85
CA MET A 1 8.22 -1.14 -7.11
C MET A 1 8.78 -2.20 -8.05
N ASN A 2 10.11 -2.27 -8.24
CA ASN A 2 10.72 -3.16 -9.24
C ASN A 2 10.30 -4.63 -9.09
N SER A 3 10.23 -5.15 -7.87
CA SER A 3 9.77 -6.52 -7.60
C SER A 3 8.38 -6.83 -8.16
N LEU A 4 7.45 -5.86 -8.15
CA LEU A 4 6.10 -6.08 -8.63
C LEU A 4 6.03 -6.04 -10.17
N LYS A 5 6.82 -5.15 -10.79
CA LYS A 5 7.02 -5.14 -12.24
C LYS A 5 7.63 -6.44 -12.72
N ASP A 6 8.64 -6.93 -12.01
CA ASP A 6 9.34 -8.16 -12.36
C ASP A 6 8.40 -9.35 -12.30
N VAL A 7 7.54 -9.43 -11.27
CA VAL A 7 6.50 -10.45 -11.17
C VAL A 7 5.52 -10.35 -12.35
N VAL A 8 4.99 -9.17 -12.67
CA VAL A 8 4.06 -8.99 -13.80
C VAL A 8 4.70 -9.36 -15.14
N ASN A 9 5.92 -8.91 -15.38
CA ASN A 9 6.64 -9.20 -16.62
C ASN A 9 7.04 -10.68 -16.73
N ALA A 10 7.25 -11.39 -15.61
CA ALA A 10 7.47 -12.83 -15.64
C ALA A 10 6.23 -13.59 -16.14
N PHE A 11 5.02 -13.16 -15.79
CA PHE A 11 3.77 -13.78 -16.26
C PHE A 11 3.34 -13.27 -17.65
N VAL A 12 3.63 -12.02 -17.97
CA VAL A 12 3.29 -11.39 -19.25
C VAL A 12 4.52 -10.71 -19.86
N PRO A 13 5.45 -11.48 -20.46
CA PRO A 13 6.76 -11.00 -20.90
C PRO A 13 6.70 -10.02 -22.07
N SER A 14 5.53 -9.87 -22.70
CA SER A 14 5.33 -8.85 -23.74
C SER A 14 5.47 -7.41 -23.24
N GLY A 15 5.45 -7.17 -21.92
CA GLY A 15 5.50 -5.84 -21.33
C GLY A 15 4.24 -4.99 -21.57
N LYS A 16 3.26 -5.49 -22.34
CA LYS A 16 2.05 -4.76 -22.71
C LYS A 16 1.22 -4.34 -21.49
N ILE A 17 1.18 -5.15 -20.43
CA ILE A 17 0.46 -4.79 -19.21
C ILE A 17 1.09 -3.56 -18.57
N MET A 18 2.41 -3.55 -18.40
CA MET A 18 3.10 -2.39 -17.83
C MET A 18 2.93 -1.15 -18.70
N GLN A 19 2.98 -1.28 -20.03
CA GLN A 19 2.69 -0.16 -20.93
C GLN A 19 1.27 0.40 -20.76
N ILE A 20 0.25 -0.46 -20.57
CA ILE A 20 -1.12 -0.03 -20.31
C ILE A 20 -1.21 0.67 -18.96
N VAL A 21 -0.57 0.13 -17.93
CA VAL A 21 -0.49 0.74 -16.60
C VAL A 21 0.10 2.15 -16.70
N ASP A 22 1.25 2.29 -17.33
CA ASP A 22 1.99 3.55 -17.36
C ASP A 22 1.30 4.61 -18.22
N GLN A 23 0.67 4.21 -19.35
CA GLN A 23 0.18 5.16 -20.34
C GLN A 23 -1.33 5.40 -20.30
N LYS A 24 -2.12 4.43 -19.85
CA LYS A 24 -3.58 4.46 -20.00
C LYS A 24 -4.34 4.40 -18.69
N LEU A 25 -3.78 3.77 -17.65
CA LEU A 25 -4.50 3.55 -16.40
C LEU A 25 -5.00 4.85 -15.74
N PRO A 26 -4.23 5.95 -15.66
CA PRO A 26 -4.74 7.20 -15.10
C PRO A 26 -5.95 7.75 -15.86
N GLY A 27 -5.90 7.70 -17.20
CA GLY A 27 -7.02 8.17 -18.05
C GLY A 27 -8.24 7.25 -18.01
N LEU A 28 -8.04 5.94 -17.77
CA LEU A 28 -9.12 4.95 -17.66
C LEU A 28 -9.89 5.05 -16.35
N LEU A 29 -9.19 5.34 -15.24
CA LEU A 29 -9.81 5.41 -13.91
C LEU A 29 -10.46 6.78 -13.63
N GLY A 30 -10.15 7.77 -14.46
CA GLY A 30 -10.68 9.13 -14.28
C GLY A 30 -10.07 9.80 -13.06
N ASN A 31 -10.77 10.81 -12.54
CA ASN A 31 -10.28 11.60 -11.42
C ASN A 31 -10.59 10.92 -10.08
N PHE A 32 -9.64 10.98 -9.15
CA PHE A 32 -9.84 10.52 -7.79
C PHE A 32 -10.31 11.69 -6.93
N PRO A 33 -11.14 11.46 -5.89
CA PRO A 33 -11.51 12.55 -5.00
C PRO A 33 -10.27 13.11 -4.31
N GLY A 34 -10.23 14.44 -4.13
CA GLY A 34 -9.23 15.08 -3.28
C GLY A 34 -9.39 14.62 -1.83
N PRO A 35 -8.29 14.38 -1.08
CA PRO A 35 -6.90 14.75 -1.40
C PRO A 35 -6.10 13.69 -2.19
N TYR A 36 -6.64 12.49 -2.41
CA TYR A 36 -5.87 11.32 -2.85
C TYR A 36 -5.21 11.49 -4.23
N GLU A 37 -5.89 12.18 -5.15
CA GLU A 37 -5.33 12.41 -6.49
C GLU A 37 -4.01 13.20 -6.42
N GLU A 38 -4.01 14.30 -5.67
CA GLU A 38 -2.85 15.19 -5.57
C GLU A 38 -1.74 14.57 -4.72
N GLU A 39 -2.09 13.78 -3.69
CA GLU A 39 -1.11 13.00 -2.92
C GLU A 39 -0.38 11.97 -3.81
N MET A 40 -1.12 11.22 -4.64
CA MET A 40 -0.51 10.25 -5.56
C MET A 40 0.36 10.92 -6.64
N LYS A 41 -0.09 12.06 -7.19
CA LYS A 41 0.73 12.85 -8.13
C LYS A 41 2.02 13.36 -7.48
N GLY A 42 1.93 13.91 -6.26
CA GLY A 42 3.11 14.38 -5.53
C GLY A 42 4.13 13.28 -5.26
N ILE A 43 3.67 12.07 -4.93
CA ILE A 43 4.54 10.89 -4.77
C ILE A 43 5.19 10.53 -6.11
N ALA A 44 4.42 10.47 -7.20
CA ALA A 44 4.92 10.16 -8.53
C ALA A 44 6.03 11.14 -8.96
N ASP A 45 5.78 12.44 -8.78
CA ASP A 45 6.70 13.51 -9.17
C ASP A 45 8.03 13.45 -8.40
N VAL A 46 7.98 13.24 -7.08
CA VAL A 46 9.21 13.21 -6.24
C VAL A 46 10.00 11.92 -6.47
N THR A 47 9.33 10.80 -6.72
CA THR A 47 9.99 9.51 -6.89
C THR A 47 10.42 9.23 -8.33
N GLY A 48 9.91 9.99 -9.30
CA GLY A 48 10.12 9.74 -10.74
C GLY A 48 9.40 8.48 -11.25
N ILE A 49 8.47 7.94 -10.46
CA ILE A 49 7.71 6.74 -10.80
C ILE A 49 6.46 7.15 -11.59
N PRO A 50 6.12 6.44 -12.68
CA PRO A 50 4.88 6.69 -13.42
C PRO A 50 3.64 6.67 -12.51
N LEU A 51 2.77 7.67 -12.66
CA LEU A 51 1.53 7.80 -11.87
C LEU A 51 0.66 6.53 -11.94
N GLY A 52 0.60 5.87 -13.10
CA GLY A 52 -0.13 4.61 -13.25
C GLY A 52 0.35 3.50 -12.32
N GLU A 53 1.64 3.45 -12.01
CA GLU A 53 2.19 2.48 -11.06
C GLU A 53 1.89 2.85 -9.61
N ILE A 54 1.93 4.14 -9.27
CA ILE A 54 1.50 4.63 -7.94
C ILE A 54 0.03 4.29 -7.71
N ILE A 55 -0.83 4.55 -8.71
CA ILE A 55 -2.24 4.18 -8.66
C ILE A 55 -2.39 2.66 -8.54
N SER A 56 -1.66 1.88 -9.34
CA SER A 56 -1.68 0.42 -9.26
C SER A 56 -1.28 -0.08 -7.87
N PHE A 57 -0.24 0.51 -7.27
CA PHE A 57 0.18 0.18 -5.90
C PHE A 57 -0.93 0.45 -4.88
N ASN A 58 -1.64 1.57 -5.03
CA ASN A 58 -2.79 1.90 -4.17
C ASN A 58 -3.98 0.97 -4.39
N ILE A 59 -4.17 0.44 -5.60
CA ILE A 59 -5.22 -0.54 -5.92
C ILE A 59 -4.85 -1.94 -5.42
N PHE A 60 -3.58 -2.35 -5.54
CA PHE A 60 -3.13 -3.68 -5.14
C PHE A 60 -3.34 -3.95 -3.66
N TYR A 61 -3.36 -2.89 -2.85
CA TYR A 61 -3.73 -2.98 -1.46
C TYR A 61 -5.11 -3.66 -1.27
N GLU A 62 -6.08 -3.36 -2.11
CA GLU A 62 -7.47 -3.82 -1.97
C GLU A 62 -7.68 -5.32 -2.28
N PHE A 63 -6.70 -5.98 -2.93
CA PHE A 63 -6.88 -7.35 -3.45
C PHE A 63 -5.97 -8.39 -2.79
N PHE A 64 -4.82 -7.98 -2.25
CA PHE A 64 -3.75 -8.89 -1.80
C PHE A 64 -3.41 -8.80 -0.32
N THR A 65 -4.33 -8.26 0.48
CA THR A 65 -4.26 -8.27 1.94
C THR A 65 -4.96 -9.49 2.54
N ILE A 66 -4.33 -10.06 3.56
CA ILE A 66 -4.99 -10.88 4.57
C ILE A 66 -4.75 -10.21 5.93
N CYS A 67 -5.70 -10.32 6.85
CA CYS A 67 -5.53 -9.75 8.18
C CYS A 67 -6.20 -10.60 9.25
N THR A 68 -5.67 -10.46 10.46
CA THR A 68 -6.32 -10.90 11.69
C THR A 68 -6.41 -9.69 12.61
N SER A 69 -7.62 -9.35 13.03
CA SER A 69 -7.87 -8.23 13.95
C SER A 69 -8.58 -8.74 15.20
N ILE A 70 -8.16 -8.25 16.36
CA ILE A 70 -8.68 -8.62 17.67
C ILE A 70 -9.10 -7.33 18.37
N ILE A 71 -10.34 -7.31 18.84
CA ILE A 71 -10.83 -6.32 19.80
C ILE A 71 -11.14 -7.07 21.08
N ALA A 72 -10.58 -6.62 22.20
CA ALA A 72 -10.78 -7.21 23.50
C ALA A 72 -11.12 -6.11 24.53
N GLU A 73 -11.89 -6.48 25.55
CA GLU A 73 -12.20 -5.62 26.69
C GLU A 73 -11.60 -6.27 27.95
N ASP A 74 -10.87 -5.49 28.74
CA ASP A 74 -10.35 -5.98 30.02
C ASP A 74 -11.44 -5.96 31.12
N LYS A 75 -11.15 -6.54 32.29
CA LYS A 75 -12.10 -6.58 33.41
C LYS A 75 -12.50 -5.21 33.97
N LYS A 76 -11.81 -4.13 33.58
CA LYS A 76 -12.06 -2.76 33.99
C LYS A 76 -12.81 -1.96 32.91
N GLY A 77 -13.13 -2.57 31.77
CA GLY A 77 -13.80 -1.93 30.65
C GLY A 77 -12.88 -1.25 29.63
N HIS A 78 -11.56 -1.47 29.69
CA HIS A 78 -10.64 -0.90 28.69
C HIS A 78 -10.64 -1.73 27.41
N LEU A 79 -10.83 -1.05 26.28
CA LEU A 79 -10.75 -1.65 24.95
C LEU A 79 -9.31 -1.70 24.45
N ILE A 80 -8.91 -2.86 23.94
CA ILE A 80 -7.64 -3.12 23.29
C ILE A 80 -7.94 -3.56 21.87
N HIS A 81 -7.33 -2.90 20.90
CA HIS A 81 -7.42 -3.25 19.49
C HIS A 81 -6.02 -3.59 18.98
N GLY A 82 -5.83 -4.82 18.51
CA GLY A 82 -4.59 -5.27 17.89
C GLY A 82 -4.87 -5.96 16.56
N ARG A 83 -3.91 -5.94 15.64
CA ARG A 83 -4.00 -6.67 14.38
C ARG A 83 -2.64 -7.06 13.82
N ASN A 84 -2.66 -8.11 13.00
CA ASN A 84 -1.60 -8.42 12.05
C ASN A 84 -2.03 -8.00 10.64
N MET A 85 -1.04 -7.78 9.78
CA MET A 85 -1.21 -7.48 8.37
C MET A 85 -0.31 -8.38 7.55
N ASP A 86 -0.90 -9.20 6.69
CA ASP A 86 -0.19 -10.07 5.79
C ASP A 86 -0.45 -9.58 4.36
N PHE A 87 0.59 -9.19 3.64
CA PHE A 87 0.43 -8.51 2.36
C PHE A 87 1.42 -8.98 1.31
N GLY A 88 0.99 -9.05 0.05
CA GLY A 88 1.85 -9.45 -1.08
C GLY A 88 2.09 -10.96 -1.18
N ILE A 89 1.23 -11.74 -0.51
CA ILE A 89 1.28 -13.21 -0.53
C ILE A 89 0.97 -13.69 -1.97
N PHE A 90 1.65 -14.75 -2.39
CA PHE A 90 1.54 -15.36 -3.73
C PHE A 90 2.17 -14.54 -4.88
N LEU A 91 2.73 -13.36 -4.60
CA LEU A 91 3.39 -12.52 -5.60
C LEU A 91 4.91 -12.72 -5.58
N GLY A 92 5.34 -13.76 -6.30
CA GLY A 92 6.75 -14.14 -6.45
C GLY A 92 7.28 -14.93 -5.25
N TRP A 93 7.73 -16.17 -5.47
CA TRP A 93 8.28 -17.03 -4.42
C TRP A 93 9.81 -17.09 -4.51
N ASN A 94 10.51 -16.82 -3.40
CA ASN A 94 11.95 -16.98 -3.30
C ASN A 94 12.29 -18.30 -2.59
N ILE A 95 12.77 -19.28 -3.37
CA ILE A 95 13.13 -20.62 -2.87
C ILE A 95 14.36 -20.64 -1.96
N ASN A 96 15.21 -19.60 -2.01
CA ASN A 96 16.46 -19.60 -1.24
C ASN A 96 16.22 -19.28 0.24
N ASN A 97 15.16 -18.52 0.55
CA ASN A 97 14.83 -18.12 1.91
C ASN A 97 13.37 -18.39 2.30
N ASN A 98 12.59 -19.04 1.43
CA ASN A 98 11.18 -19.39 1.64
C ASN A 98 10.29 -18.18 2.00
N THR A 99 10.43 -17.10 1.23
CA THR A 99 9.63 -15.88 1.42
C THR A 99 8.94 -15.42 0.14
N TRP A 100 7.89 -14.63 0.28
CA TRP A 100 7.23 -13.94 -0.82
C TRP A 100 7.97 -12.64 -1.14
N VAL A 101 8.39 -12.48 -2.38
CA VAL A 101 9.26 -11.38 -2.83
C VAL A 101 8.61 -10.03 -2.57
N VAL A 102 7.32 -9.87 -2.91
CA VAL A 102 6.60 -8.61 -2.70
C VAL A 102 6.38 -8.34 -1.20
N THR A 103 6.08 -9.36 -0.39
CA THR A 103 5.96 -9.23 1.06
C THR A 103 7.25 -8.70 1.68
N GLU A 104 8.40 -9.30 1.34
CA GLU A 104 9.69 -8.84 1.87
C GLU A 104 10.03 -7.42 1.40
N ALA A 105 9.69 -7.07 0.17
CA ALA A 105 9.92 -5.73 -0.38
C ALA A 105 9.11 -4.63 0.33
N LEU A 106 8.02 -4.99 1.01
CA LEU A 106 7.14 -4.04 1.69
C LEU A 106 7.48 -3.80 3.15
N LYS A 107 8.14 -4.75 3.82
CA LYS A 107 8.63 -4.58 5.19
C LYS A 107 9.43 -3.28 5.41
N PRO A 108 10.41 -2.90 4.57
CA PRO A 108 11.14 -1.64 4.76
C PRO A 108 10.34 -0.40 4.38
N LEU A 109 9.19 -0.56 3.70
CA LEU A 109 8.29 0.55 3.35
C LEU A 109 7.25 0.81 4.46
N THR A 110 7.14 -0.06 5.46
CA THR A 110 6.22 0.12 6.59
C THR A 110 6.62 1.31 7.45
N VAL A 111 5.70 2.24 7.64
CA VAL A 111 5.91 3.48 8.41
C VAL A 111 4.76 3.72 9.39
N ASN A 112 5.08 4.33 10.54
CA ASN A 112 4.10 4.89 11.45
C ASN A 112 3.95 6.39 11.17
N LEU A 113 2.70 6.84 10.99
CA LEU A 113 2.32 8.19 10.60
C LEU A 113 1.53 8.86 11.73
N ASP A 114 1.95 10.07 12.12
CA ASP A 114 1.20 10.98 13.00
C ASP A 114 0.58 12.07 12.12
N PHE A 115 -0.71 11.94 11.82
CA PHE A 115 -1.42 12.92 11.00
C PHE A 115 -1.82 14.11 11.86
N ARG A 116 -1.30 15.29 11.54
CA ARG A 116 -1.46 16.50 12.36
C ARG A 116 -2.22 17.59 11.60
N ARG A 117 -3.10 18.30 12.30
CA ARG A 117 -3.74 19.54 11.85
C ARG A 117 -3.60 20.59 12.93
N ASN A 118 -3.18 21.80 12.57
CA ASN A 118 -2.91 22.88 13.53
C ASN A 118 -1.98 22.43 14.68
N ASN A 119 -0.93 21.67 14.34
CA ASN A 119 0.04 21.09 15.27
C ASN A 119 -0.56 20.15 16.34
N LYS A 120 -1.76 19.61 16.12
CA LYS A 120 -2.40 18.60 16.97
C LYS A 120 -2.57 17.31 16.18
N THR A 121 -2.24 16.17 16.78
CA THR A 121 -2.55 14.84 16.21
C THR A 121 -4.07 14.73 16.02
N VAL A 122 -4.47 14.29 14.83
CA VAL A 122 -5.86 13.98 14.47
C VAL A 122 -6.09 12.48 14.57
N PHE A 123 -5.13 11.69 14.10
CA PHE A 123 -5.08 10.24 14.26
C PHE A 123 -3.65 9.74 13.98
N LYS A 124 -3.35 8.51 14.38
CA LYS A 124 -2.11 7.83 14.01
C LYS A 124 -2.41 6.58 13.20
N ALA A 125 -1.52 6.25 12.27
CA ALA A 125 -1.65 5.02 11.50
C ALA A 125 -0.33 4.34 11.16
N SER A 126 -0.39 3.03 10.95
CA SER A 126 0.66 2.26 10.27
C SER A 126 0.26 2.10 8.81
N SER A 127 1.17 2.38 7.88
CA SER A 127 0.94 2.34 6.43
C SER A 127 2.22 2.00 5.67
N PHE A 128 2.18 1.96 4.34
CA PHE A 128 3.35 1.83 3.47
C PHE A 128 3.70 3.17 2.80
N ALA A 129 4.98 3.49 2.69
CA ALA A 129 5.42 4.64 1.91
C ALA A 129 5.00 4.48 0.43
N GLY A 130 4.23 5.45 -0.08
CA GLY A 130 3.64 5.40 -1.43
C GLY A 130 2.15 5.02 -1.45
N TYR A 131 1.59 4.57 -0.33
CA TYR A 131 0.15 4.31 -0.16
C TYR A 131 -0.52 5.52 0.50
N VAL A 132 -1.58 6.04 -0.12
CA VAL A 132 -2.34 7.22 0.37
C VAL A 132 -3.60 6.84 1.16
N GLY A 133 -3.95 5.56 1.16
CA GLY A 133 -4.97 5.03 2.06
C GLY A 133 -4.46 4.89 3.50
N THR A 134 -5.38 4.55 4.40
CA THR A 134 -5.09 4.37 5.82
C THR A 134 -5.60 3.03 6.33
N GLU A 135 -4.71 2.32 7.00
CA GLU A 135 -4.92 0.94 7.38
C GLU A 135 -5.29 0.75 8.85
N ILE A 136 -4.47 1.27 9.76
CA ILE A 136 -4.67 1.15 11.20
C ILE A 136 -4.92 2.53 11.76
N CYS A 137 -6.15 3.00 11.81
CA CYS A 137 -6.43 4.24 12.50
C CYS A 137 -6.55 3.98 14.00
N THR A 138 -5.61 4.52 14.77
CA THR A 138 -5.78 4.68 16.21
C THR A 138 -6.26 6.11 16.47
N PRO A 139 -7.49 6.30 16.98
CA PRO A 139 -7.93 7.62 17.42
C PRO A 139 -7.07 8.08 18.61
N VAL A 140 -6.84 9.39 18.67
CA VAL A 140 -6.08 10.05 19.75
C VAL A 140 -6.96 10.34 20.95
#